data_AF-A0A4Y2RM41-F1
#
_entry.id   AF-A0A4Y2RM41-F1
#
_cell.length_a   1.000
_cell.length_b   1.000
_cell.length_c   1.000
_cell.angle_alpha   90.00
_cell.angle_beta   90.00
_cell.angle_gamma   90.00
#
_symmetry.space_group_name_H-M   'P 1'
#
loop_
_entity.id
_entity.type
_entity.pdbx_description
1 polymer ?
#
loop_
_entity_poly.entity_id
_entity_poly.type
_entity_poly.pdbx_seq_one_letter_code
_entity_poly.pdbx_strand_id
1 'polypeptide(L)'
;MSDITNAYNDSSRPLKHHEELYLPPHLRELKTERNRSKKVWQRFRDPTSKNLFNSAQARFRNAMSEFNQIKNIMISLYTDDTAILSQGKTPDIAIVPLQNYLKNLEAWLVRWKIKLNVDKTEAILFNKKNDEWPKVKVYGTPIKWKKEVKYLEGCSG
;
A
#
# COMPACT_ATOMS: atom_id res chain seq x y z
N MET A 1 -22.91 -22.93 -0.19
CA MET A 1 -22.06 -23.25 -1.37
C MET A 1 -21.94 -22.09 -2.36
N SER A 2 -22.92 -21.18 -2.45
CA SER A 2 -22.88 -19.98 -3.31
C SER A 2 -21.81 -18.95 -2.92
N ASP A 3 -21.52 -18.79 -1.63
CA ASP A 3 -20.67 -17.68 -1.15
C ASP A 3 -19.20 -17.82 -1.56
N ILE A 4 -18.70 -19.06 -1.59
CA ILE A 4 -17.32 -19.34 -2.02
C ILE A 4 -17.18 -19.13 -3.53
N THR A 5 -18.16 -19.59 -4.32
CA THR A 5 -18.17 -19.42 -5.77
C THR A 5 -18.32 -17.94 -6.15
N ASN A 6 -19.16 -17.20 -5.42
CA ASN A 6 -19.32 -15.75 -5.62
C ASN A 6 -18.06 -14.98 -5.24
N ALA A 7 -17.43 -15.30 -4.09
CA ALA A 7 -16.17 -14.69 -3.69
C ALA A 7 -15.03 -14.98 -4.68
N TYR A 8 -14.99 -16.18 -5.26
CA TYR A 8 -14.02 -16.55 -6.30
C TYR A 8 -14.23 -15.73 -7.58
N ASN A 9 -15.49 -15.58 -8.01
CA ASN A 9 -15.83 -14.81 -9.21
C ASN A 9 -15.56 -13.31 -9.04
N ASP A 10 -15.89 -12.74 -7.88
CA ASP A 10 -15.63 -11.34 -7.55
C ASP A 10 -14.14 -11.03 -7.45
N SER A 11 -13.34 -11.92 -6.85
CA SER A 11 -11.87 -11.77 -6.78
C SER A 11 -11.17 -12.02 -8.11
N SER A 12 -11.80 -12.76 -9.03
CA SER A 12 -11.25 -13.08 -10.35
C SER A 12 -11.60 -12.04 -11.42
N ARG A 13 -12.56 -11.13 -11.15
CA ARG A 13 -12.92 -10.05 -12.07
C ARG A 13 -11.75 -9.06 -12.21
N PRO A 14 -11.33 -8.72 -13.45
CA PRO A 14 -10.36 -7.65 -13.67
C PRO A 14 -10.88 -6.32 -13.11
N LEU A 15 -10.04 -5.62 -12.37
CA LEU A 15 -10.39 -4.29 -11.85
C LEU A 15 -10.57 -3.31 -13.01
N LYS A 16 -11.72 -2.62 -13.05
CA LYS A 16 -11.91 -1.54 -14.02
C LYS A 16 -10.98 -0.38 -13.65
N HIS A 17 -10.63 0.45 -14.64
CA HIS A 17 -9.64 1.51 -14.51
C HIS A 17 -9.92 2.52 -13.38
N HIS A 18 -11.18 2.74 -13.01
CA HIS A 18 -11.58 3.66 -11.93
C HIS A 18 -11.67 2.98 -10.55
N GLU A 19 -11.43 1.66 -10.48
CA GLU A 19 -11.65 0.82 -9.28
C GLU A 19 -10.34 0.45 -8.58
N GLU A 20 -9.23 0.65 -9.27
CA GLU A 20 -7.87 0.36 -8.82
C GLU A 20 -7.26 1.67 -8.27
N LEU A 21 -6.63 1.64 -7.08
CA LEU A 21 -5.77 2.74 -6.59
C LEU A 21 -4.99 3.27 -7.79
N TYR A 22 -5.15 4.56 -8.13
CA TYR A 22 -4.73 5.10 -9.44
C TYR A 22 -3.30 4.64 -9.78
N LEU A 23 -3.23 3.61 -10.62
CA LEU A 23 -2.01 2.99 -11.11
C LEU A 23 -1.98 3.36 -12.59
N PRO A 24 -0.97 4.13 -13.03
CA PRO A 24 -0.76 4.40 -14.45
C PRO A 24 -0.83 3.11 -15.30
N PRO A 25 -1.29 3.19 -16.56
CA PRO A 25 -1.50 2.01 -17.42
C PRO A 25 -0.32 1.02 -17.44
N HIS A 26 0.91 1.52 -17.56
CA HIS A 26 2.12 0.68 -17.58
C HIS A 26 2.32 -0.14 -16.28
N LEU A 27 1.99 0.41 -15.10
CA LEU A 27 2.08 -0.33 -13.83
C LEU A 27 1.00 -1.41 -13.73
N ARG A 28 -0.18 -1.17 -14.31
CA ARG A 28 -1.27 -2.17 -14.37
C ARG A 28 -0.89 -3.36 -15.24
N GLU A 29 -0.21 -3.11 -16.35
CA GLU A 29 0.32 -4.17 -17.23
C GLU A 29 1.36 -5.02 -16.49
N LEU A 30 2.33 -4.39 -15.83
CA LEU A 30 3.33 -5.09 -15.03
C LEU A 30 2.71 -5.89 -13.88
N LYS A 31 1.69 -5.34 -13.20
CA LYS A 31 0.94 -6.03 -12.15
C LYS A 31 0.21 -7.26 -12.69
N THR A 32 -0.41 -7.12 -13.85
CA THR A 32 -1.15 -8.19 -14.54
C THR A 32 -0.20 -9.30 -14.96
N GLU A 33 0.94 -8.97 -15.55
CA GLU A 33 1.95 -9.93 -15.97
C GLU A 33 2.52 -10.72 -14.79
N ARG A 34 2.90 -10.02 -13.72
CA ARG A 34 3.32 -10.65 -12.46
C ARG A 34 2.24 -11.61 -11.91
N ASN A 35 0.98 -11.20 -11.90
CA ASN A 35 -0.12 -12.04 -11.42
C ASN A 35 -0.36 -13.28 -12.30
N ARG A 36 -0.24 -13.14 -13.63
CA ARG A 36 -0.31 -14.27 -14.58
C ARG A 36 0.81 -15.26 -14.33
N SER A 37 2.05 -14.77 -14.25
CA SER A 37 3.22 -15.57 -13.95
C SER A 37 3.12 -16.28 -12.58
N LYS A 38 2.60 -15.61 -11.55
CA LYS A 38 2.31 -16.22 -10.24
C LYS A 38 1.34 -17.38 -10.34
N LYS A 39 0.25 -17.24 -11.12
CA LYS A 39 -0.74 -18.31 -11.32
C LYS A 39 -0.11 -19.53 -12.01
N VAL A 40 0.74 -19.33 -13.01
CA VAL A 40 1.47 -20.41 -13.70
C VAL A 40 2.40 -21.12 -12.72
N TRP A 41 3.22 -20.38 -11.97
CA TRP A 41 4.12 -20.97 -10.98
C TRP A 41 3.37 -21.73 -9.88
N GLN A 42 2.24 -21.22 -9.40
CA GLN A 42 1.43 -21.92 -8.40
C GLN A 42 0.85 -23.24 -8.91
N ARG A 43 0.60 -23.36 -10.23
CA ARG A 43 0.09 -24.59 -10.86
C ARG A 43 1.17 -25.63 -11.08
N PHE A 44 2.29 -25.24 -11.69
CA PHE A 44 3.31 -26.20 -12.15
C PHE A 44 4.49 -26.35 -11.19
N ARG A 45 4.77 -25.33 -10.37
CA ARG A 45 5.84 -25.31 -9.35
C ARG A 45 7.25 -25.64 -9.88
N ASP A 46 7.50 -25.45 -11.17
CA ASP A 46 8.78 -25.73 -11.81
C ASP A 46 9.76 -24.52 -11.75
N PRO A 47 11.08 -24.75 -11.94
CA PRO A 47 12.07 -23.68 -11.90
C PRO A 47 11.88 -22.59 -12.96
N THR A 48 11.41 -22.93 -14.16
CA THR A 48 11.24 -21.97 -15.26
C THR A 48 10.10 -21.00 -14.95
N SER A 49 8.95 -21.51 -14.51
CA SER A 49 7.83 -20.66 -14.08
C SER A 49 8.16 -19.84 -12.83
N LYS A 50 8.97 -20.38 -11.91
CA LYS A 50 9.49 -19.62 -10.75
C LYS A 50 10.37 -18.45 -11.19
N ASN A 51 11.29 -18.68 -12.14
CA ASN A 51 12.18 -17.64 -12.67
C ASN A 51 11.38 -16.54 -13.40
N LEU A 52 10.35 -16.92 -14.16
CA LEU A 52 9.46 -15.98 -14.82
C LEU A 52 8.69 -15.12 -13.81
N PHE A 53 8.12 -15.74 -12.77
CA PHE A 53 7.45 -15.02 -11.69
C PHE A 53 8.40 -14.07 -10.96
N ASN A 54 9.60 -14.51 -10.60
CA ASN A 54 10.61 -13.68 -9.93
C ASN A 54 11.03 -12.48 -10.80
N SER A 55 11.21 -12.69 -12.10
CA SER A 55 11.53 -11.62 -13.05
C SER A 55 10.39 -10.61 -13.17
N ALA A 56 9.14 -11.06 -13.35
CA ALA A 56 7.96 -10.19 -13.41
C ALA A 56 7.73 -9.44 -12.08
N GLN A 57 7.98 -10.11 -10.95
CA GLN A 57 7.93 -9.51 -9.62
C GLN A 57 8.97 -8.40 -9.46
N ALA A 58 10.21 -8.62 -9.90
CA ALA A 58 11.27 -7.62 -9.85
C ALA A 58 10.93 -6.39 -10.72
N ARG A 59 10.44 -6.61 -11.95
CA ARG A 59 10.00 -5.53 -12.85
C ARG A 59 8.89 -4.68 -12.23
N PHE A 60 7.84 -5.32 -11.72
CA PHE A 60 6.75 -4.62 -11.05
C PHE A 60 7.25 -3.83 -9.83
N ARG A 61 8.10 -4.43 -9.00
CA ARG A 61 8.66 -3.79 -7.80
C ARG A 61 9.47 -2.54 -8.16
N ASN A 62 10.32 -2.62 -9.18
CA ASN A 62 11.15 -1.49 -9.62
C ASN A 62 10.29 -0.34 -10.14
N ALA A 63 9.34 -0.62 -11.03
CA ALA A 63 8.45 0.41 -11.58
C ALA A 63 7.56 1.05 -10.50
N MET A 64 7.07 0.25 -9.53
CA MET A 64 6.33 0.77 -8.38
C MET A 64 7.20 1.68 -7.51
N SER A 65 8.47 1.33 -7.31
CA SER A 65 9.44 2.15 -6.56
C SER A 65 9.68 3.50 -7.24
N GLU A 66 9.85 3.52 -8.56
CA GLU A 66 10.03 4.75 -9.34
C GLU A 66 8.79 5.65 -9.26
N PHE A 67 7.59 5.07 -9.43
CA PHE A 67 6.33 5.80 -9.31
C PHE A 67 6.14 6.42 -7.92
N ASN A 68 6.49 5.66 -6.89
CA ASN A 68 6.43 6.07 -5.49
C ASN A 68 7.41 7.22 -5.19
N GLN A 69 8.65 7.15 -5.72
CA GLN A 69 9.61 8.25 -5.63
C GLN A 69 9.07 9.53 -6.29
N ILE A 70 8.47 9.44 -7.47
CA ILE A 70 7.86 10.61 -8.15
C ILE A 70 6.77 11.26 -7.28
N LYS A 71 6.07 10.48 -6.46
CA LYS A 71 5.01 10.96 -5.56
C LYS A 71 5.51 11.39 -4.18
N ASN A 72 6.81 11.25 -3.88
CA ASN A 72 7.38 11.38 -2.53
C ASN A 72 6.65 10.53 -1.47
N ILE A 73 6.08 9.38 -1.89
CA ILE A 73 5.38 8.44 -1.02
C ILE A 73 6.06 7.09 -1.10
N MET A 74 6.46 6.54 0.02
CA MET A 74 6.97 5.18 0.14
C MET A 74 6.02 4.36 1.00
N ILE A 75 5.72 3.15 0.56
CA ILE A 75 4.82 2.22 1.26
C ILE A 75 5.63 1.00 1.65
N SER A 76 5.53 0.61 2.91
CA SER A 76 6.03 -0.66 3.42
C SER A 76 4.86 -1.47 3.98
N LEU A 77 4.79 -2.74 3.63
CA LEU A 77 3.74 -3.66 4.05
C LEU A 77 4.39 -4.84 4.76
N TYR A 78 3.89 -5.18 5.94
CA TYR A 78 4.29 -6.37 6.66
C TYR A 78 3.05 -6.95 7.35
N THR A 79 2.73 -8.22 7.06
CA THR A 79 1.50 -8.88 7.56
C THR A 79 0.25 -8.00 7.37
N ASP A 80 -0.32 -7.52 8.48
CA ASP A 80 -1.48 -6.66 8.64
C ASP A 80 -1.11 -5.17 8.86
N ASP A 81 0.17 -4.88 9.11
CA ASP A 81 0.68 -3.54 9.30
C ASP A 81 1.07 -2.88 7.97
N THR A 82 0.76 -1.59 7.88
CA THR A 82 1.09 -0.75 6.72
C THR A 82 1.75 0.53 7.21
N ALA A 83 2.99 0.76 6.78
CA ALA A 83 3.69 2.01 7.00
C ALA A 83 3.69 2.84 5.71
N ILE A 84 3.25 4.10 5.82
CA ILE A 84 3.25 5.06 4.72
C ILE A 84 4.19 6.20 5.13
N LEU A 85 5.27 6.36 4.37
CA LEU A 85 6.23 7.43 4.56
C LEU A 85 6.03 8.48 3.47
N SER A 86 5.99 9.74 3.86
CA SER A 86 6.05 10.87 2.95
C SER A 86 7.28 11.72 3.23
N GLN A 87 7.92 12.23 2.19
CA GLN A 87 9.14 13.03 2.31
C GLN A 87 8.98 14.40 1.66
N GLY A 88 9.65 15.40 2.23
CA GLY A 88 9.61 16.78 1.74
C GLY A 88 10.65 17.64 2.46
N LYS A 89 10.96 18.81 1.89
CA LYS A 89 11.92 19.76 2.49
C LYS A 89 11.43 20.34 3.83
N THR A 90 10.12 20.45 3.99
CA THR A 90 9.45 20.89 5.22
C THR A 90 8.27 19.96 5.52
N PRO A 91 7.81 19.87 6.78
CA PRO A 91 6.66 19.06 7.16
C PRO A 91 5.41 19.36 6.33
N ASP A 92 5.14 20.64 6.04
CA ASP A 92 3.99 21.07 5.23
C ASP A 92 4.06 20.57 3.79
N ILE A 93 5.25 20.52 3.19
CA ILE A 93 5.41 19.99 1.83
C ILE A 93 5.22 18.46 1.83
N ALA A 94 5.69 17.77 2.88
CA ALA A 94 5.51 16.32 3.00
C ALA A 94 4.05 15.93 3.28
N ILE A 95 3.25 16.82 3.90
CA ILE A 95 1.88 16.48 4.29
C ILE A 95 0.90 16.40 3.13
N VAL A 96 1.07 17.27 2.13
CA VAL A 96 0.18 17.35 0.96
C VAL A 96 0.10 16.01 0.20
N PRO A 97 1.22 15.39 -0.23
CA PRO A 97 1.16 14.08 -0.89
C PRO A 97 0.65 12.99 0.06
N LEU A 98 0.96 13.05 1.36
CA LEU A 98 0.48 12.08 2.34
C LEU A 98 -1.05 12.11 2.46
N GLN A 99 -1.64 13.28 2.66
CA GLN A 99 -3.09 13.43 2.82
C GLN A 99 -3.84 13.06 1.54
N ASN A 100 -3.30 13.39 0.37
CA ASN A 100 -3.85 12.98 -0.92
C ASN A 100 -3.81 11.46 -1.11
N TYR A 101 -2.70 10.82 -0.72
CA TYR A 101 -2.57 9.38 -0.75
C TYR A 101 -3.58 8.71 0.19
N LEU A 102 -3.70 9.20 1.44
CA LEU A 102 -4.66 8.69 2.42
C LEU A 102 -6.10 8.81 1.92
N LYS A 103 -6.49 9.92 1.30
CA LYS A 103 -7.83 10.08 0.71
C LYS A 103 -8.14 9.02 -0.35
N ASN A 104 -7.17 8.71 -1.22
CA ASN A 104 -7.34 7.66 -2.23
C ASN A 104 -7.37 6.26 -1.59
N LEU A 105 -6.55 6.04 -0.56
CA LEU A 105 -6.52 4.80 0.20
C LEU A 105 -7.85 4.57 0.92
N GLU A 106 -8.43 5.58 1.56
CA GLU A 106 -9.74 5.50 2.23
C GLU A 106 -10.83 5.04 1.28
N ALA A 107 -10.93 5.67 0.10
CA ALA A 107 -11.90 5.31 -0.93
C ALA A 107 -11.71 3.85 -1.39
N TRP A 108 -10.46 3.42 -1.53
CA TRP A 108 -10.13 2.03 -1.87
C TRP A 108 -10.54 1.07 -0.73
N LEU A 109 -10.16 1.34 0.51
CA LEU A 109 -10.47 0.51 1.67
C LEU A 109 -11.99 0.33 1.87
N VAL A 110 -12.76 1.42 1.78
CA VAL A 110 -14.23 1.39 1.87
C VAL A 110 -14.83 0.50 0.79
N ARG A 111 -14.37 0.68 -0.45
CA ARG A 111 -14.82 -0.11 -1.59
C ARG A 111 -14.57 -1.61 -1.39
N TRP A 112 -13.42 -1.96 -0.83
CA TRP A 112 -13.04 -3.34 -0.55
C TRP A 112 -13.56 -3.87 0.78
N LYS A 113 -14.37 -3.08 1.50
CA LYS A 113 -14.92 -3.41 2.82
C LYS A 113 -13.83 -3.76 3.84
N ILE A 114 -12.64 -3.16 3.69
CA ILE A 114 -11.53 -3.28 4.63
C ILE A 114 -11.67 -2.17 5.66
N LYS A 115 -11.74 -2.55 6.94
CA LYS A 115 -11.83 -1.60 8.06
C LYS A 115 -10.44 -1.29 8.59
N LEU A 116 -9.98 -0.05 8.43
CA LEU A 116 -8.79 0.44 9.11
C LEU A 116 -9.09 0.70 10.59
N ASN A 117 -8.16 0.38 11.47
CA ASN A 117 -8.24 0.76 12.88
C ASN A 117 -7.57 2.13 13.08
N VAL A 118 -8.38 3.20 13.05
CA VAL A 118 -7.89 4.58 13.21
C VAL A 118 -7.25 4.80 14.58
N ASP A 119 -7.77 4.15 15.64
CA ASP A 119 -7.25 4.30 17.00
C ASP A 119 -5.85 3.70 17.18
N LYS A 120 -5.52 2.67 16.38
CA LYS A 120 -4.18 2.08 16.31
C LYS A 120 -3.27 2.77 15.28
N THR A 121 -3.78 3.74 14.54
CA THR A 121 -3.00 4.45 13.54
C THR A 121 -2.22 5.58 14.21
N GLU A 122 -0.90 5.58 14.05
CA GLU A 122 -0.01 6.55 14.68
C GLU A 122 0.88 7.21 13.64
N ALA A 123 1.16 8.50 13.83
CA ALA A 123 2.04 9.28 12.96
C ALA A 123 3.30 9.70 13.72
N ILE A 124 4.44 9.66 13.04
CA ILE A 124 5.73 10.12 13.55
C ILE A 124 6.35 11.09 12.54
N LEU A 125 6.89 12.20 13.03
CA LEU A 125 7.57 13.20 12.23
C LEU A 125 9.08 13.14 12.48
N PHE A 126 9.83 12.82 11.44
CA PHE A 126 11.29 12.88 11.47
C PHE A 126 11.77 14.24 10.95
N ASN A 127 12.05 15.18 11.85
CA ASN A 127 12.59 16.50 11.54
C ASN A 127 13.68 16.87 12.55
N LYS A 128 14.72 17.58 12.11
CA LYS A 128 15.75 18.14 13.01
C LYS A 128 15.23 19.34 13.79
N LYS A 129 14.26 20.08 13.23
CA LYS A 129 13.60 21.21 13.88
C LYS A 129 12.38 20.73 14.66
N ASN A 130 12.15 21.38 15.80
CA ASN A 130 10.98 21.11 16.65
C ASN A 130 9.80 21.97 16.17
N ASP A 131 9.42 21.78 14.91
CA ASP A 131 8.30 22.49 14.27
C ASP A 131 6.95 21.93 14.78
N GLU A 132 5.88 22.72 14.62
CA GLU A 132 4.53 22.25 14.91
C GLU A 132 4.18 21.00 14.08
N TRP A 133 3.41 20.10 14.71
CA TRP A 133 3.03 18.86 14.06
C TRP A 133 1.93 19.12 13.02
N PRO A 134 2.12 18.69 11.77
CA PRO A 134 1.17 18.97 10.71
C PRO A 134 -0.15 18.21 10.94
N LYS A 135 -1.27 18.77 10.48
CA LYS A 135 -2.60 18.17 10.69
C LYS A 135 -2.87 17.10 9.62
N VAL A 136 -2.87 15.84 10.01
CA VAL A 136 -3.26 14.70 9.14
C VAL A 136 -4.53 14.06 9.68
N LYS A 137 -5.41 13.69 8.76
CA LYS A 137 -6.67 13.01 9.09
C LYS A 137 -6.82 11.74 8.30
N VAL A 138 -7.43 10.74 8.92
CA VAL A 138 -7.90 9.51 8.27
C VAL A 138 -9.37 9.33 8.60
N TYR A 139 -10.20 9.17 7.58
CA TYR A 139 -11.67 9.16 7.68
C TYR A 139 -12.22 10.41 8.40
N GLY A 140 -11.56 11.57 8.22
CA GLY A 140 -11.92 12.82 8.90
C GLY A 140 -11.45 12.93 10.35
N THR A 141 -10.97 11.85 10.98
CA THR A 141 -10.44 11.82 12.34
C THR A 141 -8.95 12.19 12.34
N PRO A 142 -8.49 13.14 13.18
CA PRO A 142 -7.07 13.47 13.31
C PRO A 142 -6.24 12.27 13.79
N ILE A 143 -5.10 12.02 13.16
CA ILE A 143 -4.16 10.98 13.62
C ILE A 143 -3.39 11.49 14.84
N LYS A 144 -3.17 10.61 15.82
CA LYS A 144 -2.30 10.91 16.97
C LYS A 144 -0.83 10.89 16.53
N TRP A 145 -0.15 11.99 16.79
CA TRP A 145 1.29 12.11 16.60
C TRP A 145 2.04 11.64 17.85
N LYS A 146 3.18 10.97 17.63
CA LYS A 146 4.10 10.53 18.69
C LYS A 146 5.55 10.86 18.33
N LYS A 147 6.37 11.03 19.38
CA LYS A 147 7.82 11.17 19.25
C LYS A 147 8.53 9.83 19.02
N GLU A 148 7.93 8.76 19.50
CA GLU A 148 8.44 7.39 19.39
C GLU A 148 7.27 6.43 19.17
N VAL A 149 7.46 5.48 18.27
CA VAL A 149 6.52 4.39 17.99
C VAL A 149 7.32 3.09 18.07
N LYS A 150 6.92 2.18 18.96
CA LYS A 150 7.53 0.84 19.04
C LYS A 150 6.87 -0.06 18.01
N TYR A 151 7.66 -0.62 17.12
CA TYR A 151 7.22 -1.61 16.15
C TYR A 151 7.68 -2.98 16.65
N LEU A 152 6.73 -3.88 16.94
CA LEU A 152 6.88 -5.17 17.62
C LEU A 152 7.06 -5.05 19.14
N GLU A 153 5.97 -5.24 19.89
CA GLU A 153 6.08 -5.74 21.26
C GLU A 153 6.37 -7.23 21.15
N GLY A 154 7.64 -7.62 21.38
CA GLY A 154 8.00 -9.02 21.46
C GLY A 154 7.15 -9.72 22.51
N CYS A 155 6.67 -10.92 22.19
CA CYS A 155 6.08 -11.82 23.17
C CYS A 155 7.04 -11.93 24.37
N SER A 156 6.71 -11.26 25.46
CA SER A 156 7.26 -11.60 26.77
C SER A 156 6.67 -12.94 27.17
N GLY A 157 7.40 -14.00 26.86
CA GLY A 157 7.20 -15.34 27.44
C GLY A 157 7.86 -15.44 28.81
#